data_AF-A0A8T4RG28-F1
#
_entry.id   AF-A0A8T4RG28-F1
#
_cell.length_a   1.000
_cell.length_b   1.000
_cell.length_c   1.000
_cell.angle_alpha   90.00
_cell.angle_beta   90.00
_cell.angle_gamma   90.00
#
_symmetry.space_group_name_H-M   'P 1'
#
loop_
_entity.id
_entity.type
_entity.pdbx_description
1 polymer ?
#
loop_
_entity_poly.entity_id
_entity_poly.type
_entity_poly.pdbx_seq_one_letter_code
_entity_poly.pdbx_strand_id
1 'polypeptide(L)'
;YLLSTNEAIVLPPAFAGELAQFDPRVGHITSHYAGFFDPGFGYFPGKEEQGNTATLEVRVHNKPEIIRDGQPIAVLRVERMANDPLFYYGCPERSSNYSRQTGVRYGKHFKE
;
A
#
# COMPACT_ATOMS: atom_id res chain seq x y z
N TYR A 1 -1.46 13.95 -6.04
CA TYR A 1 -1.16 14.08 -4.60
C TYR A 1 -0.62 12.75 -4.10
N LEU A 2 0.40 12.78 -3.23
CA LEU A 2 0.84 11.60 -2.49
C LEU A 2 0.17 11.64 -1.12
N LEU A 3 -0.64 10.64 -0.83
CA LEU A 3 -1.29 10.46 0.47
C LEU A 3 -0.78 9.17 1.12
N SER A 4 -1.09 8.97 2.39
CA SER A 4 -0.87 7.71 3.10
C SER A 4 -2.21 7.12 3.51
N THR A 5 -2.31 5.80 3.59
CA THR A 5 -3.41 5.14 4.31
C THR A 5 -3.39 5.56 5.78
N ASN A 6 -4.58 5.60 6.38
CA ASN A 6 -4.73 5.75 7.83
C ASN A 6 -4.47 4.40 8.52
N GLU A 7 -4.86 3.32 7.85
CA GLU A 7 -4.64 1.94 8.27
C GLU A 7 -3.19 1.49 8.05
N ALA A 8 -2.68 0.71 9.02
CA ALA A 8 -1.47 -0.08 8.87
C ALA A 8 -1.84 -1.46 8.29
N ILE A 9 -1.18 -1.84 7.19
CA ILE A 9 -1.43 -3.09 6.48
C ILE A 9 -0.39 -4.13 6.89
N VAL A 10 -0.87 -5.34 7.12
CA VAL A 10 -0.05 -6.54 7.39
C VAL A 10 -0.52 -7.63 6.43
N LEU A 11 0.34 -8.01 5.49
CA LEU A 11 0.13 -9.15 4.61
C LEU A 11 1.00 -10.31 5.08
N PRO A 12 0.42 -11.43 5.56
CA PRO A 12 1.20 -12.60 5.88
C PRO A 12 1.95 -13.13 4.63
N PRO A 13 3.05 -13.89 4.80
CA PRO A 13 3.83 -14.40 3.66
C PRO A 13 3.04 -15.18 2.60
N ALA A 14 1.88 -15.76 2.94
CA ALA A 14 1.08 -16.51 1.97
C ALA A 14 0.12 -15.64 1.11
N PHE A 15 0.12 -14.32 1.28
CA PHE A 15 -0.85 -13.42 0.65
C PHE A 15 -0.19 -12.21 -0.01
N ALA A 16 -0.65 -11.85 -1.20
CA ALA A 16 -0.33 -10.59 -1.86
C ALA A 16 -1.53 -9.62 -1.79
N GLY A 17 -1.26 -8.34 -1.93
CA GLY A 17 -2.29 -7.30 -1.98
C GLY A 17 -2.29 -6.54 -3.30
N GLU A 18 -3.43 -6.04 -3.73
CA GLU A 18 -3.57 -5.13 -4.86
C GLU A 18 -4.46 -3.96 -4.46
N LEU A 19 -4.02 -2.72 -4.69
CA LEU A 19 -4.91 -1.57 -4.54
C LEU A 19 -5.82 -1.47 -5.76
N ALA A 20 -7.05 -1.94 -5.58
CA ALA A 20 -8.10 -1.78 -6.56
C ALA A 20 -8.67 -0.37 -6.52
N GLN A 21 -9.05 0.12 -7.70
CA GLN A 21 -9.69 1.41 -7.85
C GLN A 21 -11.03 1.42 -7.12
N PHE A 22 -11.23 2.40 -6.26
CA PHE A 22 -12.53 2.70 -5.66
C PHE A 22 -13.48 3.21 -6.77
N ASP A 23 -14.75 2.80 -6.75
CA ASP A 23 -15.70 3.04 -7.85
C ASP A 23 -15.68 4.52 -8.33
N PRO A 24 -15.30 4.79 -9.59
CA PRO A 24 -15.16 6.15 -10.12
C PRO A 24 -16.50 6.91 -10.22
N ARG A 25 -17.64 6.25 -10.00
CA ARG A 25 -18.95 6.89 -9.91
C ARG A 25 -19.17 7.59 -8.57
N VAL A 26 -18.35 7.30 -7.56
CA VAL A 26 -18.49 7.81 -6.19
C VAL A 26 -17.64 9.09 -5.99
N GLY A 27 -16.87 9.53 -6.99
CA GLY A 27 -16.20 10.82 -6.94
C GLY A 27 -15.30 11.12 -8.13
N HIS A 28 -14.84 12.37 -8.23
CA HIS A 28 -13.92 12.80 -9.28
C HIS A 28 -12.46 12.44 -9.00
N ILE A 29 -12.21 11.44 -8.15
CA ILE A 29 -10.87 11.05 -7.74
C ILE A 29 -10.55 9.63 -8.19
N THR A 30 -9.29 9.41 -8.53
CA THR A 30 -8.76 8.07 -8.75
C THR A 30 -7.51 7.91 -7.90
N SER A 31 -7.52 6.93 -7.01
CA SER A 31 -6.30 6.34 -6.47
C SER A 31 -5.68 5.48 -7.57
N HIS A 32 -4.48 5.85 -8.04
CA HIS A 32 -3.78 5.19 -9.14
C HIS A 32 -2.43 4.61 -8.67
N TYR A 33 -1.97 3.56 -9.36
CA TYR A 33 -0.61 2.98 -9.43
C TYR A 33 0.21 2.74 -8.13
N ALA A 34 -0.41 2.28 -7.04
CA ALA A 34 0.33 1.41 -6.12
C ALA A 34 -0.01 -0.04 -6.50
N GLY A 35 0.73 -0.60 -7.46
CA GLY A 35 0.41 -1.87 -8.13
C GLY A 35 0.09 -3.04 -7.18
N PHE A 36 1.12 -3.79 -6.78
CA PHE A 36 0.98 -4.93 -5.88
C PHE A 36 1.77 -4.71 -4.58
N PHE A 37 1.22 -5.22 -3.49
CA PHE A 37 1.91 -5.41 -2.23
C PHE A 37 2.45 -6.84 -2.22
N ASP A 38 3.77 -6.95 -2.11
CA ASP A 38 4.44 -8.24 -2.04
C ASP A 38 4.03 -9.01 -0.77
N PRO A 39 4.03 -10.35 -0.82
CA PRO A 39 3.75 -11.15 0.36
C PRO A 39 4.73 -10.86 1.49
N GLY A 40 4.22 -10.64 2.71
CA GLY A 40 5.02 -10.16 3.84
C GLY A 40 5.03 -8.64 4.02
N PHE A 41 4.32 -7.86 3.20
CA PHE A 41 4.27 -6.41 3.39
C PHE A 41 3.72 -6.04 4.77
N GLY A 42 4.51 -5.31 5.57
CA GLY A 42 4.13 -4.96 6.94
C GLY A 42 4.15 -6.14 7.92
N TYR A 43 4.59 -7.32 7.48
CA TYR A 43 4.75 -8.48 8.33
C TYR A 43 6.09 -8.42 9.07
N PHE A 44 6.01 -8.43 10.40
CA PHE A 44 7.15 -8.53 11.29
C PHE A 44 6.91 -9.72 12.23
N PRO A 45 7.69 -10.81 12.12
CA PRO A 45 7.51 -11.97 12.98
C PRO A 45 7.54 -11.59 14.47
N GLY A 46 6.46 -11.90 15.21
CA GLY A 46 6.33 -11.58 16.62
C GLY A 46 6.02 -10.10 16.95
N LYS A 47 5.69 -9.30 15.93
CA LYS A 47 5.23 -7.90 16.02
C LYS A 47 4.18 -7.61 14.94
N GLU A 48 3.27 -8.56 14.74
CA GLU A 48 2.26 -8.51 13.69
C GLU A 48 1.35 -7.28 13.81
N GLU A 49 1.24 -6.68 15.00
CA GLU A 49 0.46 -5.46 15.25
C GLU A 49 1.07 -4.16 14.69
N GLN A 50 2.33 -4.17 14.22
CA GLN A 50 2.98 -2.94 13.73
C GLN A 50 2.50 -2.52 12.34
N GLY A 51 2.46 -3.45 11.38
CA GLY A 51 2.11 -3.16 9.98
C GLY A 51 2.97 -2.08 9.31
N ASN A 52 2.59 -1.72 8.09
CA ASN A 52 3.11 -0.53 7.40
C ASN A 52 1.94 0.23 6.77
N THR A 53 2.01 1.57 6.74
CA THR A 53 1.08 2.35 5.93
C THR A 53 1.48 2.27 4.44
N ALA A 54 0.50 2.43 3.56
CA ALA A 54 0.73 2.44 2.12
C ALA A 54 0.68 3.87 1.57
N THR A 55 1.59 4.19 0.65
CA THR A 55 1.53 5.42 -0.14
C THR A 55 0.47 5.28 -1.23
N LEU A 56 -0.39 6.29 -1.38
CA LEU A 56 -1.43 6.37 -2.41
C LEU A 56 -1.13 7.54 -3.36
N GLU A 57 -1.06 7.28 -4.66
CA GLU A 57 -1.04 8.34 -5.67
C GLU A 57 -2.47 8.72 -6.07
N VAL A 58 -2.97 9.82 -5.53
CA VAL A 58 -4.33 10.29 -5.80
C VAL A 58 -4.33 11.38 -6.87
N ARG A 59 -5.15 11.19 -7.90
CA ARG A 59 -5.43 12.19 -8.93
C ARG A 59 -6.87 12.68 -8.80
N VAL A 60 -7.05 13.98 -8.99
CA VAL A 60 -8.36 14.64 -9.02
C VAL A 60 -8.63 15.04 -10.48
N HIS A 61 -9.83 14.75 -10.96
CA HIS A 61 -10.26 14.98 -12.34
C HIS A 61 -11.37 16.04 -12.38
N ASN A 62 -11.47 16.78 -13.49
CA ASN A 62 -12.59 17.67 -13.87
C ASN A 62 -12.92 18.87 -12.95
N LYS A 63 -12.99 18.71 -11.63
CA LYS A 63 -13.37 19.75 -10.67
C LYS A 63 -12.55 19.63 -9.39
N PRO A 64 -12.33 20.74 -8.64
CA PRO A 64 -11.78 20.67 -7.30
C PRO A 64 -12.63 19.77 -6.41
N GLU A 65 -11.98 18.89 -5.64
CA GLU A 65 -12.62 17.95 -4.73
C GLU A 65 -11.95 18.06 -3.35
N ILE A 66 -12.73 17.97 -2.27
CA ILE A 66 -12.21 17.99 -0.89
C ILE A 66 -12.09 16.56 -0.41
N ILE A 67 -10.85 16.10 -0.21
CA ILE A 67 -10.56 14.82 0.47
C ILE A 67 -10.43 15.11 1.96
N ARG A 68 -11.17 14.36 2.78
CA ARG A 68 -11.11 14.44 4.25
C ARG A 68 -10.30 13.28 4.82
N ASP A 69 -9.73 13.49 6.00
CA ASP A 69 -9.14 12.40 6.76
C ASP A 69 -10.18 11.31 7.05
N GLY A 70 -9.78 10.05 6.93
CA GLY A 70 -10.65 8.88 7.08
C GLY A 70 -11.66 8.66 5.94
N GLN A 71 -11.68 9.49 4.89
CA GLN A 71 -12.53 9.27 3.74
C GLN A 71 -12.05 8.01 2.97
N PRO A 72 -12.93 7.03 2.69
CA PRO A 72 -12.57 5.89 1.86
C PRO A 72 -12.25 6.34 0.43
N ILE A 73 -11.04 6.03 -0.04
CA ILE A 73 -10.55 6.43 -1.37
C ILE A 73 -9.91 5.29 -2.18
N ALA A 74 -9.77 4.10 -1.61
CA ALA A 74 -9.19 2.93 -2.25
C ALA A 74 -9.70 1.64 -1.61
N VAL A 75 -9.54 0.51 -2.31
CA VAL A 75 -9.83 -0.84 -1.78
C VAL A 75 -8.57 -1.69 -1.89
N LEU A 76 -8.14 -2.32 -0.80
CA LEU A 76 -7.10 -3.33 -0.85
C LEU A 76 -7.76 -4.70 -1.09
N ARG A 77 -7.48 -5.31 -2.24
CA ARG A 77 -7.80 -6.71 -2.49
C ARG A 77 -6.65 -7.57 -2.01
N VAL A 78 -6.96 -8.71 -1.40
CA VAL A 78 -5.96 -9.64 -0.88
C VAL A 78 -6.18 -10.98 -1.55
N GLU A 79 -5.12 -11.55 -2.10
CA GLU A 79 -5.15 -12.84 -2.79
C GLU A 79 -4.11 -13.79 -2.20
N ARG A 80 -4.47 -15.08 -2.13
CA ARG A 80 -3.56 -16.12 -1.68
C ARG A 80 -2.58 -16.45 -2.80
N MET A 81 -1.30 -16.57 -2.44
CA MET A 81 -0.26 -17.01 -3.37
C MET A 81 -0.50 -18.45 -3.83
N ALA A 82 -0.14 -18.74 -5.07
CA ALA A 82 -0.27 -20.09 -5.65
C ALA A 82 0.60 -21.12 -4.91
N ASN A 83 1.78 -20.70 -4.43
CA ASN A 83 2.69 -21.48 -3.60
C ASN A 83 3.26 -20.58 -2.49
N ASP A 84 3.77 -21.19 -1.43
CA ASP A 84 4.48 -20.44 -0.40
C ASP A 84 5.71 -19.75 -1.01
N PRO A 85 5.93 -18.45 -0.76
CA PRO A 85 7.04 -17.74 -1.37
C PRO A 85 8.36 -18.21 -0.74
N LEU A 86 9.40 -18.31 -1.58
CA LEU A 86 10.76 -18.62 -1.13
C LEU A 86 11.33 -17.53 -0.19
N PHE A 87 10.89 -16.28 -0.38
CA PHE A 87 11.27 -15.13 0.44
C PHE A 87 10.07 -14.19 0.54
N TYR A 88 9.82 -13.65 1.72
CA TYR A 88 8.78 -12.64 1.94
C TYR A 88 9.38 -11.23 2.01
N TYR A 89 8.54 -10.23 1.89
CA TYR A 89 8.92 -8.83 1.94
C TYR A 89 9.48 -8.46 3.32
N GLY A 90 10.65 -7.83 3.37
CA GLY A 90 11.33 -7.49 4.62
C GLY A 90 12.13 -8.63 5.26
N CYS A 91 12.24 -9.79 4.60
CA CYS A 91 13.07 -10.91 5.06
C CYS A 91 14.57 -10.51 5.11
N PRO A 92 15.33 -10.87 6.15
CA PRO A 92 16.72 -10.41 6.37
C PRO A 92 17.68 -10.66 5.19
N GLU A 93 17.41 -11.71 4.41
CA GLU A 93 18.22 -12.18 3.28
C GLU A 93 18.04 -11.31 2.01
N ARG A 94 17.10 -10.36 1.99
CA ARG A 94 16.90 -9.41 0.87
C ARG A 94 16.65 -7.97 1.34
N SER A 95 17.33 -7.01 0.70
CA SER A 95 17.03 -5.60 0.92
C SER A 95 15.65 -5.25 0.36
N SER A 96 14.74 -4.85 1.25
CA SER A 96 13.39 -4.42 0.90
C SER A 96 13.30 -2.90 1.04
N ASN A 97 12.74 -2.22 0.04
CA ASN A 97 12.88 -0.76 -0.08
C ASN A 97 11.94 0.02 0.86
N TYR A 98 10.87 -0.62 1.32
CA TYR A 98 9.82 -0.06 2.17
C TYR A 98 9.61 -0.90 3.45
N SER A 99 10.58 -1.71 3.86
CA SER A 99 10.52 -2.38 5.16
C SER A 99 10.59 -1.31 6.27
N ARG A 100 9.50 -1.13 7.02
CA ARG A 100 9.29 -0.09 8.07
C ARG A 100 9.01 1.30 7.50
N GLN A 101 7.90 1.44 6.81
CA GLN A 101 7.43 2.76 6.34
C GLN A 101 6.41 3.33 7.32
N THR A 102 6.79 4.43 7.98
CA THR A 102 5.93 5.27 8.81
C THR A 102 5.75 6.62 8.10
N GLY A 103 4.92 6.67 7.05
CA GLY A 103 4.62 7.91 6.29
C GLY A 103 5.03 7.89 4.81
N VAL A 104 4.79 8.96 4.07
CA VAL A 104 4.99 9.03 2.60
C VAL A 104 6.49 8.94 2.24
N ARG A 105 6.88 7.98 1.38
CA ARG A 105 8.21 7.92 0.75
C ARG A 105 8.17 8.30 -0.73
N TYR A 106 9.10 9.14 -1.16
CA TYR A 106 9.32 9.47 -2.57
C TYR A 106 9.83 8.24 -3.36
N GLY A 107 9.62 8.25 -4.68
CA GLY A 107 10.12 7.20 -5.57
C GLY A 107 11.65 7.16 -5.62
N LYS A 108 12.25 6.00 -5.94
CA LYS A 108 13.70 5.73 -5.98
C LYS A 108 14.53 6.66 -6.88
N HIS A 109 13.88 7.44 -7.74
CA HIS A 109 14.51 8.38 -8.65
C HIS A 109 14.82 9.74 -8.00
N PHE A 110 14.26 9.99 -6.82
CA PHE A 110 14.56 11.18 -6.04
C PHE A 110 15.62 10.83 -5.00
N LYS A 111 16.80 11.42 -5.15
CA LYS A 111 17.81 11.48 -4.10
C LYS A 111 17.53 12.73 -3.26
N GLU A 112 17.48 12.59 -1.95
CA GLU A 112 17.83 13.70 -1.05
C GLU A 112 19.33 13.98 -1.15
#